data_AF-A0A382J4D2-F1
#
_entry.id   AF-A0A382J4D2-F1
#
_cell.length_a   1.000
_cell.length_b   1.000
_cell.length_c   1.000
_cell.angle_alpha   90.00
_cell.angle_beta   90.00
_cell.angle_gamma   90.00
#
_symmetry.space_group_name_H-M   'P 1'
#
loop_
_entity.id
_entity.type
_entity.pdbx_description
1 polymer ?
#
loop_
_entity_poly.entity_id
_entity_poly.type
_entity_poly.pdbx_seq_one_letter_code
_entity_poly.pdbx_strand_id
1 'polypeptide(L)'
;VDGSLITDQMWGIYYKPDWSFGGIQGGASPYTVDTPVDEVAIDPYGPESKEFTASKDFPEMWVSALAHCHKRFEGLMDSYHQEPSGGIGCFTPDSFPVIDTFNENVTIIADSNHGYKMLGVGCLVAEELMGEKQELLEPFRFSRFKEGKLHPVSNSPYPWS
;
A
#
# COMPACT_ATOMS: atom_id res chain seq x y z
N VAL A 1 -3.98 18.64 -16.62
CA VAL A 1 -3.29 19.96 -16.62
C VAL A 1 -3.50 20.70 -17.93
N ASP A 2 -3.41 20.01 -19.07
CA ASP A 2 -3.53 20.56 -20.43
C ASP A 2 -4.76 20.07 -21.22
N GLY A 3 -5.56 19.17 -20.61
CA GLY A 3 -6.73 18.55 -21.23
C GLY A 3 -6.44 17.28 -22.02
N SER A 4 -5.18 16.81 -22.02
CA SER A 4 -4.81 15.51 -22.57
C SER A 4 -5.40 14.35 -21.75
N LEU A 5 -5.62 13.22 -22.42
CA LEU A 5 -6.06 11.99 -21.77
C LEU A 5 -4.88 11.30 -21.11
N ILE A 6 -4.93 11.14 -19.77
CA ILE A 6 -3.88 10.44 -19.01
C ILE A 6 -4.09 8.92 -19.05
N THR A 7 -5.32 8.46 -18.84
CA THR A 7 -5.67 7.04 -18.92
C THR A 7 -7.17 6.87 -19.19
N ASP A 8 -7.51 5.84 -19.97
CA ASP A 8 -8.88 5.34 -20.19
C ASP A 8 -9.19 4.11 -19.32
N GLN A 9 -8.23 3.65 -18.51
CA GLN A 9 -8.37 2.51 -17.62
C GLN A 9 -8.89 2.93 -16.24
N MET A 10 -9.31 1.93 -15.45
CA MET A 10 -9.67 2.16 -14.05
C MET A 10 -8.48 2.78 -13.29
N TRP A 11 -8.74 3.87 -12.57
CA TRP A 11 -7.73 4.58 -11.80
C TRP A 11 -8.28 4.98 -10.44
N GLY A 12 -7.37 5.34 -9.54
CA GLY A 12 -7.71 5.90 -8.24
C GLY A 12 -6.52 6.62 -7.63
N ILE A 13 -6.81 7.64 -6.82
CA ILE A 13 -5.87 8.23 -5.87
C ILE A 13 -6.40 8.15 -4.44
N TYR A 14 -5.49 8.10 -3.47
CA TYR A 14 -5.79 8.24 -2.04
C TYR A 14 -4.93 9.35 -1.48
N TYR A 15 -5.48 10.19 -0.61
CA TYR A 15 -4.76 11.29 0.01
C TYR A 15 -5.31 11.64 1.38
N LYS A 16 -4.46 12.30 2.15
CA LYS A 16 -4.80 12.98 3.40
C LYS A 16 -4.21 14.39 3.40
N PRO A 17 -4.77 15.31 4.20
CA PRO A 17 -4.06 16.54 4.56
C PRO A 17 -2.72 16.19 5.23
N ASP A 18 -1.68 16.92 4.85
CA ASP A 18 -0.38 16.85 5.50
C ASP A 18 -0.17 18.12 6.33
N TRP A 19 -0.45 18.03 7.62
CA TRP A 19 -0.31 19.15 8.56
C TRP A 19 1.14 19.50 8.86
N SER A 20 2.06 18.54 8.70
CA SER A 20 3.48 18.73 8.99
C SER A 20 4.15 19.59 7.90
N PHE A 21 3.73 19.39 6.65
CA PHE A 21 4.29 20.10 5.49
C PHE A 21 3.33 21.11 4.84
N GLY A 22 2.13 21.27 5.41
CA GLY A 22 1.14 22.27 4.96
C GLY A 22 0.55 21.96 3.58
N GLY A 23 0.33 20.69 3.26
CA GLY A 23 -0.05 20.25 1.92
C GLY A 23 -0.97 19.04 1.90
N ILE A 24 -0.84 18.24 0.85
CA ILE A 24 -1.60 17.00 0.65
C ILE A 24 -0.61 15.90 0.31
N GLN A 25 -0.68 14.81 1.04
CA GLN A 25 0.16 13.64 0.82
C GLN A 25 -0.72 12.47 0.41
N GLY A 26 -0.26 11.69 -0.55
CA GLY A 26 -0.91 10.45 -0.92
C GLY A 26 -0.27 9.76 -2.12
N GLY A 27 -1.03 8.87 -2.75
CA GLY A 27 -0.53 7.99 -3.80
C GLY A 27 -1.64 7.47 -4.71
N ALA A 28 -1.25 6.66 -5.68
CA ALA A 28 -2.15 5.96 -6.59
C ALA A 28 -1.99 4.44 -6.42
N SER A 29 -2.73 3.67 -7.22
CA SER A 29 -2.57 2.23 -7.26
C SER A 29 -1.13 1.84 -7.62
N PRO A 30 -0.53 0.82 -6.98
CA PRO A 30 0.82 0.39 -7.27
C PRO A 30 0.87 -0.26 -8.64
N TYR A 31 2.07 -0.35 -9.20
CA TYR A 31 2.35 -1.17 -10.38
C TYR A 31 3.04 -2.47 -9.97
N THR A 32 2.87 -3.51 -10.77
CA THR A 32 3.56 -4.79 -10.58
C THR A 32 5.03 -4.64 -10.92
N VAL A 33 5.90 -5.19 -10.08
CA VAL A 33 7.34 -5.33 -10.37
C VAL A 33 7.54 -6.69 -11.02
N ASP A 34 7.92 -6.69 -12.30
CA ASP A 34 8.11 -7.91 -13.09
C ASP A 34 9.49 -8.57 -12.88
N THR A 35 10.42 -7.86 -12.23
CA THR A 35 11.74 -8.37 -11.87
C THR A 35 11.60 -9.60 -10.95
N PRO A 36 12.28 -10.74 -11.25
CA PRO A 36 12.26 -11.91 -10.39
C PRO A 36 12.65 -11.57 -8.94
N VAL A 37 11.96 -12.17 -7.97
CA VAL A 37 12.09 -11.81 -6.54
C VAL A 37 13.53 -11.92 -6.01
N ASP A 38 14.33 -12.84 -6.53
CA ASP A 38 15.73 -13.06 -6.20
C ASP A 38 16.71 -12.10 -6.90
N GLU A 39 16.21 -11.34 -7.89
CA GLU A 39 16.96 -10.33 -8.64
C GLU A 39 16.58 -8.90 -8.23
N VAL A 40 15.50 -8.72 -7.46
CA VAL A 40 15.04 -7.40 -6.98
C VAL A 40 16.08 -6.78 -6.04
N ALA A 41 16.63 -5.63 -6.46
CA ALA A 41 17.55 -4.85 -5.65
C ALA A 41 16.78 -3.87 -4.75
N ILE A 42 16.43 -4.33 -3.54
CA ILE A 42 15.70 -3.50 -2.56
C ILE A 42 16.57 -2.33 -2.05
N ASP A 43 17.87 -2.58 -1.89
CA ASP A 43 18.80 -1.62 -1.31
C ASP A 43 19.56 -0.79 -2.37
N PRO A 44 19.77 0.51 -2.10
CA PRO A 44 19.28 1.25 -0.94
C PRO A 44 17.77 1.54 -1.05
N TYR A 45 17.07 1.46 0.09
CA TYR A 45 15.63 1.72 0.17
C TYR A 45 15.28 3.20 0.39
N GLY A 46 14.05 3.58 0.07
CA GLY A 46 13.52 4.93 0.34
C GLY A 46 14.06 5.98 -0.65
N PRO A 47 14.39 7.21 -0.19
CA PRO A 47 14.82 8.30 -1.07
C PRO A 47 16.07 8.02 -1.92
N GLU A 48 16.90 7.06 -1.52
CA GLU A 48 18.09 6.65 -2.26
C GLU A 48 17.80 5.54 -3.28
N SER A 49 16.58 4.98 -3.29
CA SER A 49 16.18 3.95 -4.23
C SER A 49 16.23 4.48 -5.65
N LYS A 50 16.80 3.66 -6.54
CA LYS A 50 16.93 3.99 -7.97
C LYS A 50 15.72 3.54 -8.80
N GLU A 51 14.87 2.71 -8.21
CA GLU A 51 13.78 2.02 -8.90
C GLU A 51 12.43 2.27 -8.22
N PHE A 52 12.36 2.10 -6.90
CA PHE A 52 11.10 2.12 -6.17
C PHE A 52 10.71 3.52 -5.68
N THR A 53 10.80 4.49 -6.59
CA THR A 53 10.30 5.86 -6.40
C THR A 53 9.13 6.13 -7.34
N ALA A 54 8.37 7.20 -7.07
CA ALA A 54 7.31 7.68 -7.94
C ALA A 54 7.84 7.88 -9.37
N SER A 55 7.05 7.46 -10.36
CA SER A 55 7.44 7.57 -11.76
C SER A 55 7.49 9.05 -12.19
N LYS A 56 8.22 9.33 -13.26
CA LYS A 56 8.32 10.67 -13.86
C LYS A 56 6.95 11.26 -14.26
N ASP A 57 5.98 10.40 -14.57
CA ASP A 57 4.64 10.80 -15.04
C ASP A 57 3.64 10.93 -13.88
N PHE A 58 4.03 10.49 -12.67
CA PHE A 58 3.19 10.54 -11.48
C PHE A 58 2.71 11.96 -11.11
N PRO A 59 3.54 13.04 -11.17
CA PRO A 59 3.09 14.39 -10.82
C PRO A 59 1.89 14.87 -11.63
N GLU A 60 1.91 14.67 -12.95
CA GLU A 60 0.84 15.10 -13.84
C GLU A 60 -0.44 14.30 -13.61
N MET A 61 -0.33 12.98 -13.44
CA MET A 61 -1.43 12.11 -13.08
C MET A 61 -2.03 12.51 -11.73
N TRP A 62 -1.18 12.72 -10.71
CA TRP A 62 -1.57 13.06 -9.35
C TRP A 62 -2.37 14.37 -9.28
N VAL A 63 -1.82 15.45 -9.82
CA VAL A 63 -2.46 16.77 -9.78
C VAL A 63 -3.73 16.79 -10.62
N SER A 64 -3.74 16.11 -11.78
CA SER A 64 -4.93 16.02 -12.62
C SER A 64 -6.04 15.19 -11.97
N ALA A 65 -5.70 14.09 -11.30
CA ALA A 65 -6.65 13.28 -10.53
C ALA A 65 -7.22 14.07 -9.34
N LEU A 66 -6.38 14.80 -8.62
CA LEU A 66 -6.82 15.71 -7.55
C LEU A 66 -7.78 16.78 -8.09
N ALA A 67 -7.46 17.43 -9.20
CA ALA A 67 -8.31 18.42 -9.84
C ALA A 67 -9.65 17.82 -10.32
N HIS A 68 -9.63 16.59 -10.85
CA HIS A 68 -10.83 15.84 -11.24
C HIS A 68 -11.74 15.57 -10.04
N CYS A 69 -11.19 15.09 -8.92
CA CYS A 69 -11.96 14.85 -7.69
C CYS A 69 -12.39 16.16 -7.00
N HIS A 70 -11.57 17.21 -7.11
CA HIS A 70 -11.77 18.48 -6.44
C HIS A 70 -11.26 19.65 -7.28
N LYS A 71 -12.20 20.40 -7.87
CA LYS A 71 -11.94 21.54 -8.74
C LYS A 71 -10.97 22.59 -8.17
N ARG A 72 -10.88 22.72 -6.84
CA ARG A 72 -9.95 23.64 -6.15
C ARG A 72 -8.46 23.38 -6.43
N PHE A 73 -8.13 22.20 -6.97
CA PHE A 73 -6.76 21.86 -7.33
C PHE A 73 -6.45 22.06 -8.83
N GLU A 74 -7.39 22.57 -9.61
CA GLU A 74 -7.13 22.99 -11.00
C GLU A 74 -6.04 24.08 -11.03
N GLY A 75 -5.06 23.91 -11.93
CA GLY A 75 -3.97 24.88 -12.12
C GLY A 75 -2.86 24.83 -11.06
N LEU A 76 -2.87 23.87 -10.13
CA LEU A 76 -1.88 23.77 -9.06
C LEU A 76 -0.68 22.87 -9.38
N MET A 77 -0.39 22.63 -10.66
CA MET A 77 0.77 21.82 -11.06
C MET A 77 2.08 22.42 -10.52
N ASP A 78 2.22 23.73 -10.57
CA ASP A 78 3.40 24.46 -10.06
C ASP A 78 3.56 24.38 -8.54
N SER A 79 2.53 23.90 -7.81
CA SER A 79 2.59 23.67 -6.37
C SER A 79 3.00 22.25 -6.00
N TYR A 80 3.21 21.36 -6.97
CA TYR A 80 3.66 20.00 -6.71
C TYR A 80 5.10 19.99 -6.22
N HIS A 81 5.34 19.37 -5.06
CA HIS A 81 6.68 19.19 -4.53
C HIS A 81 7.20 17.80 -4.89
N GLN A 82 8.19 17.76 -5.79
CA GLN A 82 8.78 16.49 -6.23
C GLN A 82 9.90 16.05 -5.30
N GLU A 83 9.69 14.89 -4.67
CA GLU A 83 10.71 14.17 -3.90
C GLU A 83 10.77 12.72 -4.39
N PRO A 84 11.92 12.03 -4.27
CA PRO A 84 12.05 10.60 -4.57
C PRO A 84 11.32 9.77 -3.50
N SER A 85 10.00 9.87 -3.50
CA SER A 85 9.10 9.18 -2.59
C SER A 85 8.58 7.92 -3.25
N GLY A 86 8.47 6.82 -2.49
CA GLY A 86 8.00 5.55 -3.01
C GLY A 86 8.38 4.41 -2.09
N GLY A 87 8.13 3.19 -2.56
CA GLY A 87 8.48 1.98 -1.87
C GLY A 87 8.05 0.75 -2.65
N ILE A 88 8.54 -0.40 -2.19
CA ILE A 88 8.14 -1.71 -2.67
C ILE A 88 7.49 -2.46 -1.52
N GLY A 89 6.47 -3.26 -1.83
CA GLY A 89 5.78 -4.11 -0.87
C GLY A 89 5.46 -5.46 -1.49
N CYS A 90 5.26 -6.45 -0.64
CA CYS A 90 4.87 -7.79 -1.04
C CYS A 90 3.39 -8.00 -0.71
N PHE A 91 2.65 -8.60 -1.65
CA PHE A 91 1.27 -8.99 -1.43
C PHE A 91 1.15 -10.50 -1.25
N THR A 92 0.30 -10.90 -0.32
CA THR A 92 -0.15 -12.30 -0.25
C THR A 92 -1.13 -12.59 -1.39
N PRO A 93 -1.42 -13.87 -1.71
CA PRO A 93 -2.33 -14.20 -2.82
C PRO A 93 -3.73 -13.60 -2.71
N ASP A 94 -4.22 -13.33 -1.50
CA ASP A 94 -5.50 -12.67 -1.27
C ASP A 94 -5.36 -11.20 -0.86
N SER A 95 -4.13 -10.66 -0.82
CA SER A 95 -3.81 -9.28 -0.44
C SER A 95 -4.11 -8.91 1.02
N PHE A 96 -4.23 -9.88 1.92
CA PHE A 96 -4.36 -9.64 3.37
C PHE A 96 -3.14 -10.16 4.15
N PRO A 97 -2.78 -9.56 5.30
CA PRO A 97 -1.66 -10.01 6.11
C PRO A 97 -1.73 -11.50 6.51
N VAL A 98 -0.58 -12.06 6.84
CA VAL A 98 -0.48 -13.34 7.57
C VAL A 98 0.00 -13.04 8.98
N ILE A 99 -0.82 -13.43 9.96
CA ILE A 99 -0.52 -13.26 11.39
C ILE A 99 -0.67 -14.64 12.03
N ASP A 100 0.45 -15.26 12.37
CA ASP A 100 0.45 -16.65 12.81
C ASP A 100 1.65 -17.01 13.70
N THR A 101 1.59 -18.19 14.31
CA THR A 101 2.69 -18.80 15.06
C THR A 101 3.22 -20.01 14.31
N PHE A 102 4.47 -19.94 13.89
CA PHE A 102 5.19 -21.01 13.22
C PHE A 102 6.13 -21.74 14.17
N ASN A 103 6.30 -23.05 13.95
CA ASN A 103 7.16 -23.94 14.75
C ASN A 103 6.91 -23.86 16.27
N GLU A 104 5.69 -23.46 16.68
CA GLU A 104 5.26 -23.27 18.07
C GLU A 104 6.01 -22.18 18.85
N ASN A 105 6.96 -21.48 18.23
CA ASN A 105 7.86 -20.55 18.93
C ASN A 105 8.20 -19.27 18.17
N VAL A 106 7.70 -19.08 16.95
CA VAL A 106 7.92 -17.86 16.16
C VAL A 106 6.58 -17.24 15.78
N THR A 107 6.29 -16.07 16.35
CA THR A 107 5.17 -15.24 15.91
C THR A 107 5.58 -14.40 14.71
N ILE A 108 4.81 -14.49 13.63
CA ILE A 108 5.05 -13.77 12.38
C ILE A 108 3.90 -12.79 12.15
N ILE A 109 4.27 -11.55 11.84
CA ILE A 109 3.38 -10.55 11.25
C ILE A 109 3.95 -10.24 9.86
N ALA A 110 3.45 -10.95 8.86
CA ALA A 110 3.82 -10.71 7.46
C ALA A 110 2.73 -9.82 6.84
N ASP A 111 3.04 -8.54 6.73
CA ASP A 111 2.13 -7.56 6.13
C ASP A 111 1.92 -7.83 4.63
N SER A 112 0.77 -7.36 4.12
CA SER A 112 0.45 -7.35 2.69
C SER A 112 0.23 -5.91 2.21
N ASN A 113 1.15 -5.02 2.61
CA ASN A 113 1.12 -3.58 2.35
C ASN A 113 -0.05 -2.82 3.01
N HIS A 114 -0.52 -3.30 4.18
CA HIS A 114 -1.57 -2.67 4.99
C HIS A 114 -1.04 -2.04 6.29
N GLY A 115 0.27 -2.10 6.55
CA GLY A 115 0.87 -1.86 7.88
C GLY A 115 0.40 -0.59 8.58
N TYR A 116 0.21 0.52 7.86
CA TYR A 116 -0.31 1.77 8.44
C TYR A 116 -1.73 1.64 9.01
N LYS A 117 -2.62 0.88 8.36
CA LYS A 117 -4.00 0.64 8.83
C LYS A 117 -4.06 -0.34 10.00
N MET A 118 -3.02 -1.16 10.14
CA MET A 118 -2.99 -2.29 11.07
C MET A 118 -2.23 -1.98 12.37
N LEU A 119 -2.03 -0.70 12.71
CA LEU A 119 -1.31 -0.29 13.93
C LEU A 119 -1.88 -0.91 15.22
N GLY A 120 -3.20 -1.15 15.28
CA GLY A 120 -3.85 -1.78 16.43
C GLY A 120 -3.62 -3.29 16.57
N VAL A 121 -3.17 -3.97 15.50
CA VAL A 121 -2.98 -5.43 15.49
C VAL A 121 -1.85 -5.87 16.42
N GLY A 122 -0.84 -5.02 16.63
CA GLY A 122 0.28 -5.34 17.51
C GLY A 122 -0.16 -5.66 18.94
N CYS A 123 -1.22 -5.01 19.44
CA CYS A 123 -1.77 -5.30 20.76
C CYS A 123 -2.40 -6.70 20.81
N LEU A 124 -3.23 -7.04 19.82
CA LEU A 124 -3.86 -8.36 19.71
C LEU A 124 -2.81 -9.47 19.61
N VAL A 125 -1.77 -9.27 18.78
CA VAL A 125 -0.68 -10.24 18.64
C VAL A 125 0.08 -10.42 19.96
N ALA A 126 0.31 -9.35 20.70
CA ALA A 126 0.96 -9.43 22.01
C ALA A 126 0.11 -10.18 23.04
N GLU A 127 -1.21 -9.93 23.09
CA GLU A 127 -2.13 -10.67 23.96
C GLU A 127 -2.16 -12.17 23.63
N GLU A 128 -2.21 -12.52 22.33
CA GLU A 128 -2.16 -13.92 21.89
C GLU A 128 -0.84 -14.61 22.25
N LEU A 129 0.27 -13.90 22.13
CA LEU A 129 1.58 -14.39 22.56
C LEU A 129 1.63 -14.68 24.06
N MET A 130 0.85 -13.94 24.87
CA MET A 130 0.73 -14.16 26.32
C MET A 130 -0.28 -15.26 26.69
N GLY A 131 -0.88 -15.92 25.70
CA GLY A 131 -1.80 -17.05 25.86
C GLY A 131 -3.29 -16.68 25.79
N GLU A 132 -3.62 -15.42 25.49
CA GLU A 132 -4.99 -14.96 25.34
C GLU A 132 -5.44 -15.07 23.88
N LYS A 133 -6.24 -16.09 23.57
CA LYS A 133 -6.70 -16.33 22.20
C LYS A 133 -7.42 -15.11 21.61
N GLN A 134 -7.06 -14.73 20.39
CA GLN A 134 -7.68 -13.59 19.68
C GLN A 134 -8.52 -14.05 18.48
N GLU A 135 -9.84 -14.00 18.60
CA GLU A 135 -10.77 -14.37 17.50
C GLU A 135 -10.60 -13.47 16.26
N LEU A 136 -10.23 -12.20 16.47
CA LEU A 136 -10.00 -11.24 15.38
C LEU A 136 -8.80 -11.59 14.51
N LEU A 137 -7.86 -12.40 15.00
CA LEU A 137 -6.69 -12.83 14.24
C LEU A 137 -6.95 -14.08 13.39
N GLU A 138 -8.04 -14.81 13.65
CA GLU A 138 -8.34 -16.09 12.97
C GLU A 138 -8.47 -15.99 11.43
N PRO A 139 -9.05 -14.92 10.85
CA PRO A 139 -9.06 -14.77 9.40
C PRO A 139 -7.65 -14.62 8.80
N PHE A 140 -6.66 -14.16 9.56
CA PHE A 140 -5.31 -13.87 9.08
C PHE A 140 -4.33 -15.04 9.22
N ARG A 141 -4.79 -16.22 9.67
CA ARG A 141 -3.94 -17.41 9.78
C ARG A 141 -3.40 -17.83 8.42
N PHE A 142 -2.21 -18.41 8.43
CA PHE A 142 -1.61 -18.98 7.23
C PHE A 142 -2.41 -20.20 6.74
N SER A 143 -3.07 -20.94 7.65
CA SER A 143 -3.89 -22.10 7.30
C SER A 143 -5.04 -21.78 6.34
N ARG A 144 -5.49 -20.51 6.27
CA ARG A 144 -6.58 -20.08 5.39
C ARG A 144 -6.35 -20.42 3.92
N PHE A 145 -5.09 -20.40 3.47
CA PHE A 145 -4.74 -20.75 2.08
C PHE A 145 -4.98 -22.23 1.79
N LYS A 146 -4.62 -23.11 2.73
CA LYS A 146 -4.86 -24.55 2.61
C LYS A 146 -6.35 -24.89 2.75
N GLU A 147 -7.06 -24.16 3.59
CA GLU A 147 -8.48 -24.39 3.88
C GLU A 147 -9.42 -23.74 2.84
N GLY A 148 -8.89 -22.92 1.92
CA GLY A 148 -9.69 -22.18 0.95
C GLY A 148 -10.54 -21.05 1.56
N LYS A 149 -10.22 -20.62 2.78
CA LYS A 149 -10.91 -19.53 3.50
C LYS A 149 -10.27 -18.17 3.18
N LEU A 150 -10.07 -17.89 1.89
CA LEU A 150 -9.46 -16.66 1.43
C LEU A 150 -10.35 -15.45 1.76
N HIS A 151 -9.71 -14.31 1.96
CA HIS A 151 -10.43 -13.05 2.08
C HIS A 151 -11.12 -12.66 0.75
N PRO A 152 -12.20 -11.85 0.81
CA PRO A 152 -12.91 -11.41 -0.39
C PRO A 152 -12.02 -10.54 -1.29
N VAL A 153 -12.22 -10.67 -2.60
CA VAL A 153 -11.57 -9.83 -3.61
C VAL A 153 -12.46 -8.62 -3.90
N SER A 154 -11.87 -7.42 -3.89
CA SER A 154 -12.54 -6.18 -4.22
C SER A 154 -12.50 -5.87 -5.71
N ASN A 155 -13.52 -5.18 -6.22
CA ASN A 155 -13.55 -4.63 -7.59
C ASN A 155 -12.82 -3.28 -7.69
N SER A 156 -12.19 -2.84 -6.60
CA SER A 156 -11.39 -1.63 -6.53
C SER A 156 -10.15 -1.74 -7.41
N PRO A 157 -9.65 -0.63 -8.00
CA PRO A 157 -8.33 -0.61 -8.64
C PRO A 157 -7.18 -0.83 -7.65
N TYR A 158 -7.44 -0.84 -6.34
CA TYR A 158 -6.44 -1.02 -5.31
C TYR A 158 -6.42 -2.46 -4.79
N PRO A 159 -5.25 -3.09 -4.68
CA PRO A 159 -5.12 -4.46 -4.17
C PRO A 159 -5.47 -4.58 -2.68
N TRP A 160 -5.48 -3.48 -1.92
CA TRP A 160 -5.75 -3.46 -0.48
C TRP A 160 -7.18 -3.07 -0.09
N SER A 161 -8.14 -3.15 -1.02
CA SER A 161 -9.54 -2.79 -0.77
C SER A 161 -10.46 -4.00 -0.72
#